data_AF-A0A7C5XNU9-F1
#
_entry.id   AF-A0A7C5XNU9-F1
#
_cell.length_a   1.000
_cell.length_b   1.000
_cell.length_c   1.000
_cell.angle_alpha   90.00
_cell.angle_beta   90.00
_cell.angle_gamma   90.00
#
_symmetry.space_group_name_H-M   'P 1'
#
loop_
_entity.id
_entity.type
_entity.pdbx_description
1 polymer ?
#
loop_
_entity_poly.entity_id
_entity_poly.type
_entity_poly.pdbx_seq_one_letter_code
_entity_poly.pdbx_strand_id
1 'polypeptide(L)'
;EKQGIRRPRNPARIVKRTIRGMLPKNATGRTMYKSIKAYVGYPEEIKAMVEKGQARLVKFKEADVSRLRGKYVTVLEIAEAMGWKGA
;
A
#
# COMPACT_ATOMS: atom_id res chain seq x y z
N GLU A 1 -5.79 -8.90 26.84
CA GLU A 1 -5.40 -8.25 25.57
C GLU A 1 -4.98 -9.29 24.55
N LYS A 2 -5.34 -9.17 23.26
CA LYS A 2 -4.92 -10.14 22.24
C LYS A 2 -3.44 -9.95 21.90
N GLN A 3 -2.56 -10.66 22.60
CA GLN A 3 -1.13 -10.84 22.28
C GLN A 3 -1.02 -11.80 21.09
N GLY A 4 -0.85 -11.29 19.88
CA GLY A 4 -0.71 -12.11 18.69
C GLY A 4 -0.34 -11.30 17.45
N ILE A 5 0.21 -11.99 16.45
CA ILE A 5 0.57 -11.40 15.16
C ILE A 5 -0.71 -10.92 14.47
N ARG A 6 -0.90 -9.59 14.40
CA ARG A 6 -2.00 -9.00 13.63
C ARG A 6 -1.71 -9.11 12.14
N ARG A 7 -2.50 -9.94 11.46
CA ARG A 7 -2.48 -10.09 10.00
C ARG A 7 -3.55 -9.17 9.39
N PRO A 8 -3.16 -8.08 8.70
CA PRO A 8 -4.14 -7.19 8.07
C PRO A 8 -4.80 -7.87 6.86
N ARG A 9 -6.12 -7.70 6.72
CA ARG A 9 -6.87 -8.15 5.54
C ARG A 9 -7.08 -7.06 4.50
N ASN A 10 -7.11 -5.80 4.92
CA ASN A 10 -7.26 -4.65 4.01
C ASN A 10 -6.00 -4.51 3.12
N PRO A 11 -6.15 -4.35 1.79
CA PRO A 11 -5.02 -4.30 0.85
C PRO A 11 -4.05 -3.14 1.12
N ALA A 12 -4.54 -1.94 1.44
CA ALA A 12 -3.69 -0.82 1.81
C ALA A 12 -2.87 -1.11 3.08
N ARG A 13 -3.45 -1.82 4.06
CA ARG A 13 -2.74 -2.24 5.28
C ARG A 13 -1.74 -3.36 5.02
N ILE A 14 -2.00 -4.25 4.07
CA ILE A 14 -1.04 -5.27 3.63
C ILE A 14 0.22 -4.59 3.09
N VAL A 15 0.05 -3.67 2.12
CA VAL A 15 1.18 -2.90 1.55
C VAL A 15 1.93 -2.13 2.65
N LYS A 16 1.19 -1.41 3.51
CA LYS A 16 1.80 -0.66 4.61
C LYS A 16 2.55 -1.57 5.60
N ARG A 17 2.06 -2.79 5.85
CA ARG A 17 2.75 -3.79 6.68
C ARG A 17 4.04 -4.29 6.04
N THR A 18 4.07 -4.49 4.72
CA THR A 18 5.26 -4.86 3.95
C THR A 18 6.33 -3.78 4.03
N ILE A 19 5.94 -2.52 3.79
CA ILE A 19 6.84 -1.36 3.91
C ILE A 19 7.42 -1.26 5.33
N ARG A 20 6.61 -1.46 6.37
CA ARG A 20 7.10 -1.49 7.76
C ARG A 20 8.19 -2.54 7.98
N GLY A 21 8.12 -3.67 7.28
CA GLY A 21 9.13 -4.73 7.36
C GLY A 21 10.46 -4.35 6.71
N MET A 22 10.43 -3.45 5.71
CA MET A 22 11.62 -2.94 5.01
C MET A 22 12.28 -1.77 5.73
N LEU A 23 11.59 -1.13 6.67
CA LEU A 23 12.12 -0.01 7.44
C LEU A 23 12.90 -0.46 8.69
N PRO A 24 13.92 0.31 9.11
CA PRO A 24 14.68 0.01 10.32
C PRO A 24 13.79 0.11 11.57
N LYS A 25 14.03 -0.75 12.57
CA LYS A 25 13.24 -0.81 13.81
C LYS A 25 13.61 0.27 14.85
N ASN A 26 14.02 1.45 14.39
CA ASN A 26 14.50 2.56 15.20
C ASN A 26 13.52 3.75 15.16
N ALA A 27 13.79 4.82 15.92
CA ALA A 27 12.99 6.04 15.92
C ALA A 27 12.80 6.61 14.49
N THR A 28 13.86 6.63 13.69
CA THR A 28 13.82 7.08 12.29
C THR A 28 12.83 6.27 11.44
N GLY A 29 12.87 4.94 11.54
CA GLY A 29 11.93 4.09 10.80
C GLY A 29 10.49 4.26 11.26
N ARG A 30 10.25 4.59 12.54
CA ARG A 30 8.90 4.97 13.01
C ARG A 30 8.44 6.28 12.37
N THR A 31 9.31 7.27 12.23
CA THR A 31 8.99 8.54 11.57
C THR A 31 8.70 8.34 10.08
N MET A 32 9.54 7.58 9.37
CA MET A 32 9.30 7.23 7.96
C MET A 32 8.01 6.43 7.76
N TYR A 33 7.70 5.52 8.69
CA TYR A 33 6.44 4.77 8.61
C TYR A 33 5.20 5.66 8.79
N LYS A 34 5.31 6.73 9.57
CA LYS A 34 4.22 7.71 9.77
C LYS A 34 3.98 8.58 8.53
N SER A 35 5.02 8.94 7.79
CA SER A 35 4.87 9.76 6.58
C SER A 35 4.18 9.01 5.43
N ILE A 36 4.25 7.68 5.42
CA ILE A 36 3.65 6.85 4.36
C ILE A 36 2.14 6.68 4.59
N LYS A 37 1.35 7.17 3.63
CA LYS A 37 -0.10 6.98 3.54
C LYS A 37 -0.40 6.04 2.38
N ALA A 38 -1.25 5.05 2.61
CA ALA A 38 -1.67 4.07 1.62
C ALA A 38 -3.19 4.04 1.58
N TYR A 39 -3.76 4.06 0.38
CA TYR A 39 -5.19 4.13 0.12
C TYR A 39 -5.60 3.00 -0.81
N VAL A 40 -6.86 2.58 -0.72
CA VAL A 40 -7.47 1.72 -1.73
C VAL A 40 -8.25 2.66 -2.66
N GLY A 41 -7.77 2.83 -3.89
CA GLY A 41 -8.21 3.92 -4.76
C GLY A 41 -7.59 5.27 -4.37
N TYR A 42 -7.98 6.33 -5.09
CA TYR A 42 -7.55 7.70 -4.83
C TYR A 42 -8.65 8.46 -4.06
N PRO A 43 -8.31 9.14 -2.95
CA PRO A 43 -9.22 10.11 -2.33
C PRO A 43 -9.55 11.24 -3.30
N GLU A 44 -10.78 11.77 -3.23
CA GLU A 44 -11.26 12.86 -4.09
C GLU A 44 -10.34 14.09 -4.04
N GLU A 45 -9.76 14.38 -2.87
CA GLU A 45 -8.78 15.45 -2.67
C GLU A 45 -7.54 15.29 -3.56
N ILE A 46 -7.00 14.06 -3.66
CA ILE A 46 -5.82 13.79 -4.49
C ILE A 46 -6.19 13.86 -5.96
N LYS A 47 -7.38 13.36 -6.32
CA LYS A 47 -7.90 13.45 -7.68
C LYS A 47 -8.03 14.91 -8.13
N ALA A 48 -8.64 15.76 -7.29
CA ALA A 48 -8.75 17.19 -7.55
C ALA A 48 -7.39 17.90 -7.65
N MET A 49 -6.39 17.51 -6.83
CA MET A 49 -5.02 18.06 -6.92
C MET A 49 -4.31 17.63 -8.21
N VAL A 50 -4.54 16.41 -8.69
CA VAL A 50 -4.00 15.93 -9.97
C VAL A 50 -4.66 16.66 -11.14
N GLU A 51 -5.99 16.84 -11.11
CA GLU A 51 -6.74 17.58 -12.13
C GLU A 51 -6.34 19.06 -12.19
N LYS A 52 -6.08 19.68 -11.04
CA LYS A 52 -5.55 21.06 -10.93
C LYS A 52 -4.06 21.18 -11.27
N GLY A 53 -3.38 20.07 -11.61
CA GLY A 53 -1.96 20.05 -11.96
C GLY A 53 -0.99 20.27 -10.79
N GLN A 54 -1.47 20.26 -9.54
CA GLN A 54 -0.66 20.47 -8.34
C GLN A 54 0.09 19.19 -7.92
N ALA A 55 -0.44 18.01 -8.28
CA ALA A 55 0.14 16.73 -7.96
C ALA A 55 0.39 15.89 -9.23
N ARG A 56 1.59 15.32 -9.34
CA ARG A 56 1.93 14.40 -10.44
C ARG A 56 1.90 12.96 -9.95
N LEU A 57 1.16 12.12 -10.65
CA LEU A 57 1.23 10.67 -10.47
C LEU A 57 2.53 10.16 -11.08
N VAL A 58 3.34 9.51 -10.24
CA VAL A 58 4.61 8.90 -10.66
C VAL A 58 4.46 7.40 -10.65
N LYS A 59 4.72 6.78 -11.80
CA LYS A 59 4.80 5.32 -11.94
C LYS A 59 6.26 4.91 -12.03
N PHE A 60 6.70 4.06 -11.10
CA PHE A 60 8.06 3.54 -11.07
C PHE A 60 8.22 2.41 -12.08
N LYS A 61 9.03 2.62 -13.13
CA LYS A 61 9.26 1.61 -14.18
C LYS A 61 9.92 0.33 -13.63
N GLU A 62 10.78 0.47 -12.62
CA GLU A 62 11.48 -0.65 -11.99
C GLU A 62 10.56 -1.61 -11.23
N ALA A 63 9.42 -1.12 -10.75
CA ALA A 63 8.44 -1.87 -9.98
C ALA A 63 7.20 -2.24 -10.81
N ASP A 64 7.29 -2.14 -12.14
CA ASP A 64 6.18 -2.44 -13.03
C ASP A 64 6.02 -3.94 -13.29
N VAL A 65 4.76 -4.35 -13.53
CA VAL A 65 4.40 -5.73 -13.84
C VAL A 65 5.06 -6.22 -15.13
N SER A 66 5.37 -5.32 -16.09
CA SER A 66 6.08 -5.68 -17.33
C SER A 66 7.45 -6.30 -17.10
N ARG A 67 8.06 -6.11 -15.92
CA ARG A 67 9.32 -6.78 -15.55
C ARG A 67 9.11 -8.27 -15.22
N LEU A 68 7.89 -8.68 -14.89
CA LEU A 68 7.56 -10.06 -14.56
C LEU A 68 7.23 -10.82 -15.85
N ARG A 69 7.88 -11.97 -16.05
CA ARG A 69 7.64 -12.84 -17.23
C ARG A 69 6.52 -13.86 -17.05
N GLY A 70 5.87 -13.91 -15.89
CA GLY A 70 4.93 -14.97 -15.51
C GLY A 70 3.58 -14.46 -15.03
N LYS A 71 2.71 -15.40 -14.62
CA LYS A 71 1.43 -15.09 -13.99
C LYS A 71 1.68 -14.26 -12.73
N TYR A 72 0.87 -13.23 -12.53
CA TYR A 72 0.89 -12.39 -11.34
C TYR A 72 -0.49 -12.40 -10.68
N VAL A 73 -0.50 -12.03 -9.41
CA VAL A 73 -1.72 -11.87 -8.62
C VAL A 73 -1.68 -10.48 -8.02
N THR A 74 -2.83 -9.83 -7.98
CA THR A 74 -2.98 -8.50 -7.41
C THR A 74 -3.15 -8.57 -5.89
N VAL A 75 -2.75 -7.51 -5.19
CA VAL A 75 -2.94 -7.42 -3.73
C VAL A 75 -4.44 -7.44 -3.38
N LEU A 76 -5.29 -7.00 -4.30
CA LEU A 76 -6.75 -7.01 -4.16
C LEU A 76 -7.28 -8.44 -4.08
N GLU A 77 -6.94 -9.31 -5.04
CA GLU A 77 -7.37 -10.72 -5.06
C GLU A 77 -6.93 -11.46 -3.79
N ILE A 78 -5.70 -11.20 -3.31
CA ILE A 78 -5.20 -11.77 -2.05
C ILE A 78 -6.02 -11.28 -0.86
N ALA A 79 -6.36 -9.98 -0.82
CA ALA A 79 -7.17 -9.41 0.25
C ALA A 79 -8.58 -10.01 0.29
N GLU A 80 -9.22 -10.14 -0.88
CA GLU A 80 -10.54 -10.76 -1.05
C GLU A 80 -10.53 -12.22 -0.58
N ALA A 81 -9.54 -13.01 -1.02
CA ALA A 81 -9.37 -14.40 -0.59
C ALA A 81 -9.16 -14.53 0.93
N MET A 82 -8.54 -13.53 1.58
CA MET A 82 -8.39 -13.47 3.04
C MET A 82 -9.64 -12.98 3.78
N GLY A 83 -10.74 -12.72 3.06
CA GLY A 83 -12.02 -12.31 3.61
C GLY A 83 -12.20 -10.80 3.76
N TRP A 84 -11.49 -9.98 2.98
CA TRP A 84 -11.79 -8.56 2.86
C TRP A 84 -13.00 -8.36 1.94
N LYS A 85 -14.09 -7.79 2.46
CA LYS A 85 -15.36 -7.62 1.74
C LYS A 85 -15.50 -6.28 1.02
N GLY A 86 -14.38 -5.60 0.74
CA GLY A 86 -14.38 -4.22 0.28
C GLY A 86 -14.68 -3.21 1.39
N ALA A 87 -14.61 -1.93 1.05
CA ALA A 87 -15.08 -0.79 1.84
C ALA A 87 -15.99 0.04 0.95
#